data_AF-B1AS40-F1
#
_entry.id   AF-B1AS40-F1
#
_cell.length_a   1.000
_cell.length_b   1.000
_cell.length_c   1.000
_cell.angle_alpha   90.00
_cell.angle_beta   90.00
_cell.angle_gamma   90.00
#
_symmetry.space_group_name_H-M   'P 1'
#
loop_
_entity.id
_entity.type
_entity.pdbx_description
1 polymer ?
#
loop_
_entity_poly.entity_id
_entity_poly.type
_entity_poly.pdbx_seq_one_letter_code
_entity_poly.pdbx_strand_id
1 'polypeptide(L)'
;MAETEEEEDSEAWLRLKPVEPLPSQCCGSGCSPCVFDLYYRDLERWETARARNDRSLLSGKQPPESQSCSAKLSPETFLAFHISTME
;
A
#
# COMPACT_ATOMS: atom_id res chain seq x y z
N MET A 1 4.80 3.14 -33.88
CA MET A 1 5.73 3.19 -32.73
C MET A 1 5.15 3.97 -31.56
N ALA A 2 4.40 5.07 -31.80
CA ALA A 2 3.70 5.80 -30.73
C ALA A 2 2.54 5.03 -30.06
N GLU A 3 1.89 4.12 -30.78
CA GLU A 3 0.72 3.36 -30.30
C GLU A 3 1.04 2.52 -29.05
N THR A 4 2.24 1.94 -28.98
CA THR A 4 2.67 1.08 -27.86
C THR A 4 2.93 1.87 -26.56
N GLU A 5 3.31 3.15 -26.66
CA GLU A 5 3.71 3.95 -25.49
C GLU A 5 2.48 4.45 -24.68
N GLU A 6 1.39 4.80 -25.36
CA GLU A 6 0.13 5.21 -24.71
C GLU A 6 -0.61 4.03 -24.06
N GLU A 7 -0.54 2.85 -24.68
CA GLU A 7 -1.05 1.60 -24.12
C GLU A 7 -0.26 1.16 -22.88
N GLU A 8 1.07 1.32 -22.91
CA GLU A 8 1.96 1.01 -21.77
C GLU A 8 1.72 1.93 -20.57
N ASP A 9 1.48 3.23 -20.81
CA ASP A 9 1.11 4.16 -19.74
C ASP A 9 -0.23 3.78 -19.10
N SER A 10 -1.21 3.42 -19.93
CA SER A 10 -2.53 3.00 -19.47
C SER A 10 -2.46 1.74 -18.60
N GLU A 11 -1.71 0.73 -19.05
CA GLU A 11 -1.41 -0.49 -18.29
C GLU A 11 -0.69 -0.16 -16.97
N ALA A 12 0.30 0.72 -17.00
CA ALA A 12 1.04 1.13 -15.81
C ALA A 12 0.14 1.82 -14.78
N TRP A 13 -0.77 2.71 -15.21
CA TRP A 13 -1.78 3.30 -14.33
C TRP A 13 -2.76 2.27 -13.77
N LEU A 14 -3.16 1.26 -14.55
CA LEU A 14 -4.02 0.17 -14.07
C LEU A 14 -3.36 -0.65 -12.97
N ARG A 15 -2.05 -0.92 -13.10
CA ARG A 15 -1.27 -1.65 -12.08
C ARG A 15 -1.10 -0.89 -10.77
N LEU A 16 -1.16 0.44 -10.82
CA LEU A 16 -1.10 1.30 -9.62
C LEU A 16 -2.47 1.49 -8.95
N LYS A 17 -3.57 1.09 -9.60
CA LYS A 17 -4.91 1.27 -9.04
C LYS A 17 -5.09 0.38 -7.81
N PRO A 18 -5.50 0.94 -6.66
CA PRO A 18 -5.81 0.13 -5.48
C PRO A 18 -6.90 -0.89 -5.77
N VAL A 19 -6.73 -2.08 -5.21
CA VAL A 19 -7.72 -3.17 -5.32
C VAL A 19 -8.70 -3.04 -4.17
N GLU A 20 -9.99 -3.10 -4.48
CA GLU A 20 -11.04 -3.06 -3.47
C GLU A 20 -10.93 -4.27 -2.53
N PRO A 21 -10.89 -4.05 -1.19
CA PRO A 21 -10.77 -5.14 -0.25
C PRO A 21 -12.06 -5.96 -0.18
N LEU A 22 -11.90 -7.28 -0.01
CA LEU A 22 -13.04 -8.16 0.22
C LEU A 22 -13.63 -7.93 1.62
N PRO A 23 -14.94 -8.17 1.82
CA PRO A 23 -15.56 -8.11 3.15
C PRO A 23 -14.87 -9.01 4.19
N SER A 24 -14.31 -10.14 3.75
CA SER A 24 -13.55 -11.07 4.60
C SER A 24 -12.21 -10.52 5.10
N GLN A 25 -11.67 -9.46 4.46
CA GLN A 25 -10.48 -8.75 4.92
C GLN A 25 -10.80 -7.73 6.01
N CYS A 26 -12.09 -7.42 6.23
CA CYS A 26 -12.53 -6.54 7.30
C CYS A 26 -12.62 -7.31 8.63
N CYS A 27 -11.99 -6.77 9.69
CA CYS A 27 -12.00 -7.34 11.04
C CYS A 27 -13.41 -7.41 11.67
N GLY A 28 -14.39 -6.66 11.13
CA GLY A 28 -15.77 -6.57 11.63
C GLY A 28 -15.93 -5.98 13.04
N SER A 29 -14.83 -5.54 13.66
CA SER A 29 -14.75 -5.14 15.07
C SER A 29 -14.64 -3.61 15.24
N GLY A 30 -14.81 -2.84 14.18
CA GLY A 30 -14.72 -1.37 14.22
C GLY A 30 -13.30 -0.84 14.35
N CYS A 31 -12.31 -1.57 13.83
CA CYS A 31 -10.91 -1.15 13.82
C CYS A 31 -10.74 0.19 13.06
N SER A 32 -9.97 1.15 13.60
CA SER A 32 -9.61 2.40 12.91
C SER A 32 -8.09 2.51 12.73
N PRO A 33 -7.58 2.72 11.50
CA PRO A 33 -8.33 2.80 10.23
C PRO A 33 -8.90 1.43 9.78
N CYS A 34 -10.09 1.43 9.19
CA CYS A 34 -10.68 0.25 8.57
C CYS A 34 -9.96 -0.06 7.25
N VAL A 35 -9.97 -1.33 6.82
CA VAL A 35 -9.41 -1.74 5.52
C VAL A 35 -10.00 -0.94 4.35
N PHE A 36 -11.29 -0.60 4.42
CA PHE A 36 -11.95 0.25 3.44
C PHE A 36 -11.49 1.70 3.51
N ASP A 37 -11.17 2.24 4.69
CA ASP A 37 -10.64 3.61 4.83
C ASP A 37 -9.27 3.73 4.15
N LEU A 38 -8.41 2.73 4.34
CA LEU A 38 -7.11 2.66 3.68
C LEU A 38 -7.28 2.63 2.15
N TYR A 39 -8.19 1.79 1.67
CA TYR A 39 -8.52 1.69 0.24
C TYR A 39 -8.98 3.02 -0.35
N TYR A 40 -9.96 3.70 0.26
CA TYR A 40 -10.46 4.97 -0.27
C TYR A 40 -9.40 6.06 -0.29
N ARG A 41 -8.56 6.12 0.74
CA ARG A 41 -7.43 7.05 0.81
C ARG A 41 -6.38 6.76 -0.29
N ASP A 42 -6.08 5.49 -0.53
CA ASP A 42 -5.18 5.10 -1.62
C ASP A 42 -5.81 5.39 -2.99
N LEU A 43 -7.12 5.18 -3.13
CA LEU A 43 -7.86 5.42 -4.36
C LEU A 43 -7.85 6.90 -4.71
N GLU A 44 -8.12 7.78 -3.76
CA GLU A 44 -8.07 9.24 -3.96
C GLU A 44 -6.68 9.70 -4.42
N ARG A 45 -5.60 9.15 -3.85
CA ARG A 45 -4.24 9.44 -4.27
C ARG A 45 -3.97 9.00 -5.70
N TRP A 46 -4.40 7.79 -6.06
CA TRP A 46 -4.28 7.29 -7.41
C TRP A 46 -5.08 8.12 -8.41
N GLU A 47 -6.34 8.45 -8.12
CA GLU A 47 -7.20 9.27 -8.98
C GLU A 47 -6.62 10.66 -9.19
N THR A 48 -6.14 11.30 -8.12
CA THR A 48 -5.51 12.62 -8.18
C THR A 48 -4.23 12.60 -9.01
N ALA A 49 -3.38 11.59 -8.82
CA ALA A 49 -2.14 11.47 -9.59
C ALA A 49 -2.41 11.18 -11.08
N ARG A 50 -3.37 10.29 -11.36
CA ARG A 50 -3.80 9.98 -12.73
C ARG A 50 -4.38 11.20 -13.42
N ALA A 51 -5.24 11.96 -12.74
CA ALA A 51 -5.82 13.20 -13.27
C ALA A 51 -4.75 14.27 -13.56
N ARG A 52 -3.67 14.29 -12.77
CA ARG A 52 -2.53 15.19 -12.96
C ARG A 52 -1.49 14.66 -13.96
N ASN A 53 -1.65 13.43 -14.46
CA ASN A 53 -0.62 12.69 -15.21
C ASN A 53 0.75 12.70 -14.49
N ASP A 54 0.72 12.54 -13.16
CA ASP A 54 1.94 12.56 -12.36
C ASP A 54 2.73 11.25 -12.54
N ARG A 55 3.64 11.24 -13.52
CA ARG A 55 4.47 10.07 -13.85
C ARG A 55 5.42 9.64 -12.73
N SER A 56 5.56 10.44 -11.67
CA SER A 56 6.37 10.12 -10.49
C SER A 56 5.92 8.80 -9.86
N LEU A 57 4.61 8.52 -9.85
CA LEU A 57 4.08 7.25 -9.33
C LEU A 57 4.40 6.05 -10.23
N LEU A 58 4.53 6.24 -11.54
CA LEU A 58 4.90 5.19 -12.50
C LEU A 58 6.39 4.85 -12.46
N SER A 59 7.24 5.83 -12.10
CA SER A 59 8.70 5.72 -12.11
C SER A 59 9.29 4.97 -10.89
N GLY A 60 8.45 4.38 -10.03
CA GLY A 60 8.92 3.39 -9.06
C GLY A 60 9.52 3.93 -7.75
N LYS A 61 8.97 5.02 -7.20
CA LYS A 61 8.97 5.17 -5.74
C LYS A 61 7.65 4.59 -5.25
N GLN A 62 7.70 3.42 -4.60
CA GLN A 62 6.54 2.71 -4.08
C GLN A 62 5.55 3.68 -3.39
N PRO A 63 4.23 3.47 -3.51
CA PRO A 63 3.26 4.20 -2.68
C PRO A 63 3.66 4.03 -1.21
N PRO A 64 3.63 5.11 -0.40
CA PRO A 64 4.27 5.15 0.92
C PRO A 64 3.68 4.20 1.97
N GLU A 65 2.69 3.37 1.65
CA GLU A 65 1.92 2.61 2.66
C GLU A 65 1.98 1.09 2.49
N SER A 66 2.79 0.58 1.54
CA SER A 66 3.35 -0.77 1.63
C SER A 66 4.69 -0.79 2.36
N GLN A 67 4.98 0.24 3.16
CA GLN A 67 5.94 0.12 4.25
C GLN A 67 5.37 -0.80 5.35
N SER A 68 5.00 -2.03 4.95
CA SER A 68 5.44 -3.21 5.68
C SER A 68 6.92 -2.98 5.95
N CYS A 69 7.19 -2.60 7.21
CA CYS A 69 8.46 -2.62 7.90
C CYS A 69 9.57 -3.37 7.13
N SER A 70 10.14 -2.71 6.13
CA SER A 70 11.47 -3.01 5.59
C SER A 70 12.56 -2.38 6.46
N ALA A 71 12.20 -1.93 7.66
CA ALA A 71 13.09 -2.12 8.79
C ALA A 71 13.32 -3.63 8.87
N LYS A 72 14.37 -4.10 8.18
CA LYS A 72 14.94 -5.43 8.35
C LYS A 72 14.92 -5.69 9.85
N LEU A 73 14.00 -6.53 10.31
CA LEU A 73 13.99 -7.00 11.69
C LEU A 73 15.26 -7.83 11.80
N SER A 74 16.36 -7.18 12.16
CA SER A 74 17.59 -7.89 12.45
C SER A 74 17.35 -8.68 13.73
N PRO A 75 17.94 -9.89 13.87
CA PRO A 75 17.87 -10.65 15.10
C PRO A 75 18.33 -9.83 16.33
N GLU A 76 19.16 -8.81 16.11
CA GLU A 76 19.71 -7.92 17.13
C GLU A 76 18.70 -6.87 17.64
N THR A 77 17.59 -6.63 16.92
CA THR A 77 16.53 -5.68 17.33
C THR A 77 15.27 -6.38 17.85
N PHE A 78 15.16 -7.70 17.64
CA PHE A 78 14.04 -8.49 18.15
C PHE A 78 14.32 -8.96 19.58
N LEU A 79 13.93 -8.16 20.57
CA LEU A 79 13.92 -8.59 21.97
C LEU A 79 12.62 -9.34 22.25
N ALA A 80 12.66 -10.67 22.13
CA ALA A 80 11.58 -11.52 22.62
C ALA A 80 11.35 -11.23 24.11
N PHE A 81 10.09 -11.05 24.51
CA PHE A 81 9.74 -10.72 25.90
C PHE A 81 10.22 -11.83 26.84
N HIS A 82 11.07 -11.48 27.81
CA HIS A 82 11.50 -12.40 28.86
C HIS A 82 10.40 -12.48 29.92
N ILE A 83 9.76 -13.64 30.04
CA ILE A 83 8.78 -13.89 31.09
C ILE A 83 9.55 -14.23 32.36
N SER A 84 9.69 -13.26 33.25
CA SER A 84 10.25 -13.51 34.59
C SER A 84 9.15 -14.07 35.49
N THR A 85 9.39 -15.24 36.06
CA THR A 85 8.53 -15.79 37.11
C THR A 85 8.75 -14.98 38.38
N MET A 86 7.67 -14.45 38.97
CA MET A 86 7.72 -13.88 40.32
C MET A 86 7.63 -15.03 41.32
N GLU A 87 8.57 -15.09 42.27
CA GLU A 87 8.54 -15.98 43.43
C GLU A 87 7.80 -15.32 44.61
#